data_AF-A0A800K215-F1
#
_entry.id   AF-A0A800K215-F1
#
_cell.length_a   1.000
_cell.length_b   1.000
_cell.length_c   1.000
_cell.angle_alpha   90.00
_cell.angle_beta   90.00
_cell.angle_gamma   90.00
#
_symmetry.space_group_name_H-M   'P 1'
#
loop_
_entity.id
_entity.type
_entity.pdbx_description
1 polymer ?
#
loop_
_entity_poly.entity_id
_entity_poly.type
_entity_poly.pdbx_seq_one_letter_code
_entity_poly.pdbx_strand_id
1 'polypeptide(L)'
;MTIVAGFLSGTLMALVFVAHLSLMFVYNPPSFIKTADPEDNHLARSILMMHGVALVIWPIIGIVTAVAYSAVRGEVSDWVFVAGVLVIELLMAPVLFILAKGRRLHLLAEFAAFFIIFGVVVPILVSKA
;
A
#
# COMPACT_ATOMS: atom_id res chain seq x y z
N MET A 1 16.56 -14.63 4.77
CA MET A 1 15.49 -14.07 5.62
C MET A 1 14.85 -12.80 5.03
N THR A 2 15.60 -12.00 4.25
CA THR A 2 15.11 -10.78 3.56
C THR A 2 13.82 -10.94 2.76
N ILE A 3 13.70 -12.01 1.95
CA ILE A 3 12.51 -12.25 1.11
C ILE A 3 11.26 -12.48 1.98
N VAL A 4 11.40 -13.23 3.07
CA VAL A 4 10.30 -13.52 4.01
C VAL A 4 9.89 -12.24 4.74
N ALA A 5 10.85 -11.45 5.21
CA ALA A 5 10.59 -10.14 5.83
C ALA A 5 9.82 -9.21 4.86
N GLY A 6 10.28 -9.10 3.61
CA GLY A 6 9.62 -8.31 2.58
C GLY A 6 8.20 -8.80 2.25
N PHE A 7 8.02 -10.11 2.12
CA PHE A 7 6.71 -10.71 1.88
C PHE A 7 5.72 -10.42 3.03
N LEU A 8 6.16 -10.56 4.28
CA LEU A 8 5.33 -10.28 5.45
C LEU A 8 4.96 -8.79 5.56
N SER A 9 5.92 -7.89 5.35
CA SER A 9 5.65 -6.44 5.33
C SER A 9 4.70 -6.06 4.20
N GLY A 10 4.91 -6.59 2.99
CA GLY A 10 4.02 -6.34 1.86
C GLY A 10 2.62 -6.92 2.08
N THR A 11 2.49 -8.09 2.71
CA THR A 11 1.19 -8.66 3.08
C THR A 11 0.49 -7.81 4.13
N LEU A 12 1.22 -7.28 5.12
CA LEU A 12 0.67 -6.35 6.10
C LEU A 12 0.08 -5.10 5.40
N MET A 13 0.80 -4.53 4.43
CA MET A 13 0.29 -3.41 3.65
C MET A 13 -0.96 -3.79 2.87
N ALA A 14 -0.99 -4.99 2.27
CA ALA A 14 -2.17 -5.49 1.57
C ALA A 14 -3.41 -5.53 2.45
N LEU A 15 -3.27 -6.02 3.69
CA LEU A 15 -4.37 -6.09 4.65
C LEU A 15 -4.84 -4.71 5.08
N VAL A 16 -3.91 -3.77 5.33
CA VAL A 16 -4.25 -2.38 5.68
C VAL A 16 -5.02 -1.71 4.54
N PHE A 17 -4.57 -1.90 3.30
CA PHE A 17 -5.21 -1.35 2.11
C PHE A 17 -6.59 -1.95 1.87
N VAL A 18 -6.73 -3.27 1.98
CA VAL A 18 -8.01 -3.97 1.90
C VAL A 18 -9.00 -3.48 2.97
N ALA A 19 -8.54 -3.31 4.20
CA ALA A 19 -9.36 -2.78 5.28
C ALA A 19 -9.82 -1.33 4.98
N HIS A 20 -8.92 -0.49 4.44
CA HIS A 20 -9.26 0.87 4.04
C HIS A 20 -10.30 0.92 2.91
N LEU A 21 -10.10 0.12 1.85
CA LEU A 21 -11.07 0.01 0.76
C LEU A 21 -12.43 -0.48 1.25
N SER A 22 -12.44 -1.47 2.15
CA SER A 22 -13.66 -2.00 2.75
C SER A 22 -14.43 -0.92 3.53
N LEU A 23 -13.74 -0.15 4.38
CA LEU A 23 -14.34 0.97 5.11
C LEU A 23 -14.86 2.06 4.14
N MET A 24 -14.11 2.35 3.08
CA MET A 24 -14.51 3.31 2.06
C MET A 24 -15.79 2.86 1.32
N PHE A 25 -15.95 1.57 1.04
CA PHE A 25 -17.16 1.04 0.41
C PHE A 25 -18.39 1.09 1.31
N VAL A 26 -18.23 0.88 2.62
CA VAL A 26 -19.34 0.92 3.59
C VAL A 26 -19.74 2.35 3.91
N TYR A 27 -18.79 3.21 4.31
CA TYR A 27 -19.12 4.54 4.86
C TYR A 27 -19.27 5.63 3.81
N ASN A 28 -18.58 5.50 2.67
CA ASN A 28 -18.64 6.54 1.64
C ASN A 28 -18.44 5.95 0.24
N PRO A 29 -19.41 5.14 -0.25
CA PRO A 29 -19.27 4.41 -1.49
C PRO A 29 -18.96 5.37 -2.65
N PRO A 30 -17.95 5.07 -3.48
CA PRO A 30 -17.64 5.86 -4.65
C PRO A 30 -18.83 5.90 -5.63
N SER A 31 -18.88 6.93 -6.47
CA SER A 31 -20.02 7.21 -7.36
C SER A 31 -20.39 6.03 -8.27
N PHE A 32 -19.40 5.26 -8.73
CA PHE A 32 -19.62 4.05 -9.54
C PHE A 32 -20.33 2.92 -8.80
N ILE A 33 -20.31 2.91 -7.46
CA ILE A 33 -21.11 1.97 -6.63
C ILE A 33 -22.51 2.52 -6.42
N LYS A 34 -22.67 3.84 -6.27
CA LYS A 34 -23.99 4.47 -6.08
C LYS A 34 -24.89 4.37 -7.32
N THR A 35 -24.31 4.22 -8.50
CA THR A 35 -25.04 4.11 -9.77
C THR A 35 -25.06 2.69 -10.34
N ALA A 36 -24.48 1.71 -9.64
CA ALA A 36 -24.49 0.33 -10.08
C ALA A 36 -25.84 -0.32 -9.74
N ASP A 37 -26.45 -0.97 -10.72
CA ASP A 37 -27.70 -1.71 -10.55
C ASP A 37 -27.46 -2.86 -9.55
N PRO A 38 -28.23 -2.98 -8.45
CA PRO A 38 -28.03 -4.05 -7.45
C PRO A 38 -28.18 -5.47 -8.01
N GLU A 39 -28.81 -5.64 -9.18
CA GLU A 39 -28.93 -6.92 -9.88
C GLU A 39 -27.68 -7.28 -10.72
N ASP A 40 -26.85 -6.30 -11.05
CA ASP A 40 -25.64 -6.51 -11.85
C ASP A 40 -24.44 -6.83 -10.95
N ASN A 41 -24.01 -8.11 -10.98
CA ASN A 41 -22.83 -8.66 -10.27
C ASN A 41 -21.48 -7.94 -10.54
N HIS A 42 -21.49 -6.86 -11.32
CA HIS A 42 -20.36 -5.99 -11.61
C HIS A 42 -19.73 -5.39 -10.34
N LEU A 43 -20.51 -5.15 -9.28
CA LEU A 43 -20.03 -4.53 -8.05
C LEU A 43 -19.18 -5.48 -7.21
N ALA A 44 -19.70 -6.68 -6.92
CA ALA A 44 -18.96 -7.73 -6.21
C ALA A 44 -17.69 -8.12 -6.97
N ARG A 45 -17.78 -8.22 -8.31
CA ARG A 45 -16.62 -8.49 -9.18
C ARG A 45 -15.55 -7.41 -9.09
N SER A 46 -15.94 -6.13 -9.11
CA SER A 46 -15.00 -5.00 -9.05
C SER A 46 -14.31 -4.92 -7.68
N ILE A 47 -15.06 -5.14 -6.60
CA ILE A 47 -14.52 -5.21 -5.24
C ILE A 47 -13.53 -6.37 -5.15
N LEU A 48 -13.91 -7.57 -5.59
CA LEU A 48 -13.07 -8.76 -5.53
C LEU A 48 -11.80 -8.61 -6.37
N MET A 49 -11.89 -7.97 -7.54
CA MET A 49 -10.72 -7.63 -8.36
C MET A 49 -9.79 -6.63 -7.65
N MET A 50 -10.30 -5.55 -7.08
CA MET A 50 -9.47 -4.57 -6.36
C MET A 50 -8.76 -5.20 -5.16
N HIS A 51 -9.46 -6.04 -4.39
CA HIS A 51 -8.90 -6.76 -3.26
C HIS A 51 -7.85 -7.79 -3.71
N GLY A 52 -8.16 -8.58 -4.74
CA GLY A 52 -7.24 -9.59 -5.28
C GLY A 52 -5.96 -8.96 -5.82
N VAL A 53 -6.07 -7.84 -6.54
CA VAL A 53 -4.91 -7.09 -7.04
C VAL A 53 -4.05 -6.58 -5.89
N ALA A 54 -4.66 -6.01 -4.85
CA ALA A 54 -3.93 -5.54 -3.67
C ALA A 54 -3.17 -6.69 -2.98
N LEU A 55 -3.81 -7.85 -2.79
CA LEU A 55 -3.21 -9.02 -2.15
C LEU A 55 -2.04 -9.62 -2.93
N VAL A 56 -1.90 -9.32 -4.23
CA VAL A 56 -0.78 -9.79 -5.06
C VAL A 56 0.31 -8.72 -5.18
N ILE A 57 -0.07 -7.48 -5.46
CA ILE A 57 0.89 -6.40 -5.74
C ILE A 57 1.67 -6.02 -4.49
N TRP A 58 1.00 -5.86 -3.35
CA TRP A 58 1.66 -5.37 -2.13
C TRP A 58 2.75 -6.31 -1.59
N PRO A 59 2.57 -7.65 -1.56
CA PRO A 59 3.67 -8.58 -1.25
C PRO A 59 4.86 -8.47 -2.20
N ILE A 60 4.62 -8.31 -3.51
CA ILE A 60 5.70 -8.15 -4.49
C ILE A 60 6.49 -6.87 -4.21
N ILE A 61 5.80 -5.75 -3.98
CA ILE A 61 6.44 -4.48 -3.59
C ILE A 61 7.26 -4.66 -2.31
N GLY A 62 6.71 -5.34 -1.29
CA GLY A 62 7.44 -5.61 -0.05
C GLY A 62 8.71 -6.43 -0.24
N ILE A 63 8.68 -7.45 -1.09
CA ILE A 63 9.88 -8.22 -1.45
C ILE A 63 10.91 -7.31 -2.14
N VAL A 64 10.48 -6.54 -3.15
CA VAL A 64 11.38 -5.64 -3.89
C VAL A 64 12.02 -4.62 -2.96
N THR A 65 11.25 -3.98 -2.09
CA THR A 65 11.76 -2.99 -1.13
C THR A 65 12.73 -3.62 -0.13
N ALA A 66 12.46 -4.82 0.37
CA ALA A 66 13.36 -5.51 1.28
C ALA A 66 14.68 -5.90 0.60
N VAL A 67 14.63 -6.37 -0.65
CA VAL A 67 15.82 -6.67 -1.45
C VAL A 67 16.61 -5.40 -1.74
N ALA A 68 15.93 -4.31 -2.12
CA ALA A 68 16.56 -3.01 -2.37
C ALA A 68 17.27 -2.48 -1.13
N TYR A 69 16.62 -2.50 0.03
CA TYR A 69 17.24 -2.10 1.30
C TYR A 69 18.46 -2.95 1.62
N SER A 70 18.34 -4.28 1.50
CA SER A 70 19.44 -5.21 1.75
C SER A 70 20.64 -4.98 0.83
N ALA A 71 20.43 -4.50 -0.40
CA ALA A 71 21.50 -4.21 -1.34
C ALA A 71 22.24 -2.90 -0.98
N VAL A 72 21.54 -1.89 -0.45
CA VAL A 72 22.11 -0.56 -0.22
C VAL A 72 22.52 -0.29 1.23
N ARG A 73 22.12 -1.12 2.20
CA ARG A 73 22.37 -0.92 3.65
C ARG A 73 23.85 -0.76 4.06
N GLY A 74 24.80 -1.19 3.22
CA GLY A 74 26.23 -1.05 3.48
C GLY A 74 26.84 0.24 2.91
N GLU A 75 26.12 0.91 2.01
CA GLU A 75 26.60 2.06 1.23
C GLU A 75 25.81 3.34 1.57
N VAL A 76 24.56 3.18 1.99
CA VAL A 76 23.60 4.26 2.20
C VAL A 76 23.08 4.19 3.63
N SER A 77 22.99 5.35 4.30
CA SER A 77 22.41 5.41 5.64
C SER A 77 20.90 5.13 5.62
N ASP A 78 20.38 4.55 6.69
CA ASP A 78 18.96 4.24 6.82
C ASP A 78 18.07 5.45 6.55
N TRP A 79 18.49 6.65 7.00
CA TRP A 79 17.76 7.90 6.76
C TRP A 79 17.66 8.27 5.28
N VAL A 80 18.71 8.02 4.49
CA VAL A 80 18.68 8.28 3.05
C VAL A 80 17.78 7.27 2.35
N PHE A 81 17.77 6.01 2.79
CA PHE A 81 16.81 5.03 2.28
C PHE A 81 15.36 5.44 2.58
N VAL A 82 15.06 5.81 3.83
CA VAL A 82 13.73 6.29 4.24
C VAL A 82 13.30 7.52 3.43
N ALA A 83 14.21 8.48 3.22
CA ALA A 83 13.95 9.64 2.38
C ALA A 83 13.66 9.25 0.92
N GLY A 84 14.38 8.25 0.39
CA GLY A 84 14.10 7.70 -0.94
C GLY A 84 12.71 7.08 -1.05
N VAL A 85 12.31 6.28 -0.06
CA VAL A 85 10.95 5.72 0.03
C VAL A 85 9.90 6.83 0.07
N LEU A 86 10.12 7.88 0.87
CA LEU A 86 9.23 9.04 0.95
C LEU A 86 9.10 9.77 -0.40
N VAL A 87 10.20 9.92 -1.13
CA VAL A 87 10.18 10.57 -2.46
C VAL A 87 9.35 9.73 -3.44
N ILE A 88 9.57 8.41 -3.48
CA ILE A 88 8.80 7.51 -4.35
C ILE A 88 7.30 7.59 -4.02
N GLU A 89 6.98 7.57 -2.73
CA GLU A 89 5.62 7.71 -2.24
C GLU A 89 4.99 9.05 -2.65
N LEU A 90 5.70 10.17 -2.48
CA LEU A 90 5.24 11.50 -2.89
C LEU A 90 5.03 11.60 -4.41
N LEU A 91 5.82 10.89 -5.21
CA LEU A 91 5.62 10.84 -6.67
C LEU A 91 4.35 10.06 -7.06
N MET A 92 3.91 9.11 -6.24
CA MET A 92 2.65 8.38 -6.43
C MET A 92 1.42 9.15 -5.90
N ALA A 93 1.63 10.11 -5.00
CA ALA A 93 0.57 10.89 -4.36
C ALA A 93 -0.36 11.67 -5.30
N PRO A 94 0.10 12.33 -6.38
CA PRO A 94 -0.78 13.10 -7.25
C PRO A 94 -1.87 12.24 -7.89
N VAL A 95 -1.53 11.01 -8.30
CA VAL A 95 -2.48 10.06 -8.91
C VAL A 95 -3.57 9.70 -7.91
N LEU A 96 -3.18 9.40 -6.67
CA LEU A 96 -4.11 9.05 -5.59
C LEU A 96 -4.96 10.26 -5.17
N PHE A 97 -4.39 11.46 -5.16
CA PHE A 97 -5.09 12.70 -4.79
C PHE A 97 -6.14 13.11 -5.81
N ILE A 98 -5.88 12.91 -7.10
CA ILE A 98 -6.84 13.16 -8.19
C ILE A 98 -8.02 12.17 -8.10
N LEU A 99 -7.74 10.91 -7.78
CA LEU A 99 -8.76 9.85 -7.70
C LEU A 99 -9.65 9.98 -6.44
N ALA A 100 -9.11 10.45 -5.32
CA ALA A 100 -9.81 10.48 -4.06
C ALA A 100 -10.55 11.81 -3.78
N LYS A 101 -11.07 12.52 -4.80
CA LYS A 101 -11.83 13.78 -4.65
C LYS A 101 -12.76 13.73 -3.41
N GLY A 102 -12.37 14.45 -2.35
CA GLY A 102 -13.12 14.56 -1.09
C GLY A 102 -12.70 13.63 0.07
N ARG A 103 -11.73 12.71 -0.12
CA ARG A 103 -11.34 11.68 0.87
C ARG A 103 -9.91 11.86 1.40
N ARG A 104 -9.56 13.10 1.73
CA ARG A 104 -8.19 13.50 2.14
C ARG A 104 -7.69 12.75 3.39
N LEU A 105 -8.56 12.49 4.36
CA LEU A 105 -8.19 11.76 5.59
C LEU A 105 -7.87 10.28 5.32
N HIS A 106 -8.62 9.61 4.45
CA HIS A 106 -8.35 8.23 4.08
C HIS A 106 -7.03 8.11 3.31
N LEU A 107 -6.79 9.01 2.36
CA LEU A 107 -5.49 9.07 1.68
C LEU A 107 -4.35 9.28 2.67
N LEU A 108 -4.49 10.22 3.59
CA LEU A 108 -3.44 10.51 4.55
C LEU A 108 -3.14 9.31 5.46
N ALA A 109 -4.16 8.54 5.84
CA ALA A 109 -4.00 7.30 6.60
C ALA A 109 -3.29 6.20 5.78
N GLU A 110 -3.65 6.02 4.50
CA GLU A 110 -2.97 5.08 3.61
C GLU A 110 -1.50 5.45 3.36
N PHE A 111 -1.22 6.74 3.15
CA PHE A 111 0.15 7.26 3.05
C PHE A 111 0.94 7.00 4.33
N ALA A 112 0.38 7.35 5.50
CA ALA A 112 1.04 7.07 6.76
C ALA A 112 1.35 5.57 6.95
N ALA A 113 0.41 4.69 6.60
CA ALA A 113 0.62 3.25 6.67
C ALA A 113 1.72 2.76 5.70
N PHE A 114 1.71 3.24 4.46
CA PHE A 114 2.74 2.92 3.46
C PHE A 114 4.13 3.33 3.98
N PHE A 115 4.26 4.57 4.43
CA PHE A 115 5.52 5.10 4.96
C PHE A 115 6.03 4.29 6.15
N ILE A 116 5.16 3.97 7.11
CA ILE A 116 5.54 3.17 8.28
C ILE A 116 6.01 1.77 7.84
N ILE A 117 5.28 1.11 6.95
CA ILE A 117 5.61 -0.27 6.57
C ILE A 117 6.90 -0.33 5.75
N PHE A 118 7.02 0.47 4.69
CA PHE A 118 8.17 0.38 3.79
C PHE A 118 9.38 1.19 4.25
N GLY A 119 9.15 2.32 4.92
CA GLY A 119 10.21 3.19 5.43
C GLY A 119 10.76 2.76 6.79
N VAL A 120 9.98 2.06 7.63
CA VAL A 120 10.40 1.71 9.00
C VAL A 120 10.40 0.21 9.24
N VAL A 121 9.27 -0.48 8.99
CA VAL A 121 9.14 -1.91 9.32
C VAL A 121 10.09 -2.75 8.46
N VAL A 122 10.17 -2.51 7.16
CA VAL A 122 11.08 -3.27 6.26
C VAL A 122 12.55 -3.12 6.70
N PRO A 123 13.11 -1.91 6.87
CA PRO A 123 14.49 -1.75 7.35
C PRO A 123 14.76 -2.47 8.68
N ILE A 124 13.84 -2.36 9.65
CA ILE A 124 13.99 -3.02 10.96
C ILE A 124 14.01 -4.54 10.81
N LEU A 125 13.08 -5.11 10.04
CA LEU A 125 13.00 -6.55 9.86
C LEU A 125 14.20 -7.10 9.10
N VAL A 126 14.67 -6.40 8.06
CA VAL A 126 15.82 -6.83 7.26
C VAL A 126 17.15 -6.67 8.03
N SER A 127 17.29 -5.63 8.85
CA SER A 127 18.50 -5.42 9.65
C SER A 127 18.68 -6.42 10.79
N LYS A 128 17.58 -7.01 11.26
CA LYS A 128 17.57 -8.05 12.31
C LYS A 128 17.52 -9.48 11.76
N ALA A 129 17.47 -9.64 10.45
CA ALA A 129 17.33 -10.89 9.72
C ALA A 129 18.66 -11.41 9.17
#